data_AF-B0WRU7-F1
#
_entry.id   AF-B0WRU7-F1
#
_cell.length_a   1.000
_cell.length_b   1.000
_cell.length_c   1.000
_cell.angle_alpha   90.00
_cell.angle_beta   90.00
_cell.angle_gamma   90.00
#
_symmetry.space_group_name_H-M   'P 1'
#
loop_
_entity.id
_entity.type
_entity.pdbx_description
1 polymer ?
#
loop_
_entity_poly.entity_id
_entity_poly.type
_entity_poly.pdbx_seq_one_letter_code
_entity_poly.pdbx_strand_id
1 'polypeptide(L)'
;MEEVPPEPPVILDRWGRVINSTIIGPKEEGDDILLTCRVVGGRPQPDVLWFINDNLVDNQIEQNTGNVIENRLLWTSVQRHHLHSVFTCQAANTKLMPPRTAKFVLDMYRNRPDIVPEACGVSAKADGSGAANDDDDDDEDDWPTGTVKPVSVKILNSTQSLATNREYKIVCQSSGSRPDANITWYKGKKALKRSKELVVRNVTVSVLTFVPTVEDDGRLLGCRAENPKVSSLYLEQFQNISVHCE
;
A
#
# COMPACT_ATOMS: atom_id res chain seq x y z
N MET A 1 -6.19 -45.10 -18.96
CA MET A 1 -7.03 -44.00 -18.46
C MET A 1 -6.20 -42.74 -18.60
N GLU A 2 -6.75 -41.69 -19.19
CA GLU A 2 -5.99 -40.48 -19.55
C GLU A 2 -5.77 -39.61 -18.29
N GLU A 3 -4.50 -39.26 -18.01
CA GLU A 3 -4.13 -38.35 -16.94
C GLU A 3 -4.27 -36.91 -17.42
N VAL A 4 -5.02 -36.09 -16.69
CA VAL A 4 -5.29 -34.70 -17.06
C VAL A 4 -4.74 -33.80 -15.96
N PRO A 5 -3.81 -32.87 -16.23
CA PRO A 5 -3.32 -31.95 -15.21
C PRO A 5 -4.43 -30.96 -14.78
N PRO A 6 -4.41 -30.48 -13.53
CA PRO A 6 -5.35 -29.46 -13.07
C PRO A 6 -5.01 -28.08 -13.65
N GLU A 7 -5.95 -27.14 -13.49
CA GLU A 7 -5.69 -25.72 -13.76
C GLU A 7 -4.65 -25.14 -12.77
N PRO A 8 -3.94 -24.06 -13.14
CA PRO A 8 -3.05 -23.36 -12.23
C PRO A 8 -3.78 -22.91 -10.95
N PRO A 9 -3.19 -23.08 -9.76
CA PRO A 9 -3.82 -22.66 -8.52
C PRO A 9 -4.07 -21.15 -8.48
N VAL A 10 -5.25 -20.78 -7.96
CA VAL A 10 -5.65 -19.39 -7.73
C VAL A 10 -5.65 -19.14 -6.22
N ILE A 11 -4.90 -18.15 -5.76
CA ILE A 11 -4.84 -17.80 -4.33
C ILE A 11 -5.85 -16.71 -4.03
N LEU A 12 -6.63 -16.94 -2.97
CA LEU A 12 -7.61 -16.01 -2.45
C LEU A 12 -7.15 -15.48 -1.08
N ASP A 13 -7.48 -14.22 -0.81
CA ASP A 13 -7.30 -13.62 0.50
C ASP A 13 -8.36 -14.11 1.51
N ARG A 14 -8.26 -13.63 2.75
CA ARG A 14 -9.19 -13.94 3.83
C ARG A 14 -10.67 -13.60 3.56
N TRP A 15 -10.95 -12.78 2.55
CA TRP A 15 -12.30 -12.40 2.12
C TRP A 15 -12.75 -13.14 0.85
N GLY A 16 -11.93 -14.07 0.34
CA GLY A 16 -12.22 -14.85 -0.86
C GLY A 16 -11.90 -14.12 -2.17
N ARG A 17 -11.19 -13.00 -2.15
CA ARG A 17 -10.82 -12.25 -3.36
C ARG A 17 -9.50 -12.76 -3.93
N VAL A 18 -9.40 -12.83 -5.25
CA VAL A 18 -8.18 -13.27 -5.94
C VAL A 18 -7.03 -12.29 -5.71
N ILE A 19 -5.86 -12.82 -5.33
CA ILE A 19 -4.63 -12.04 -5.19
C ILE A 19 -3.94 -11.98 -6.56
N ASN A 20 -3.95 -10.80 -7.19
CA ASN A 20 -3.38 -10.58 -8.53
C ASN A 20 -1.90 -10.17 -8.53
N SER A 21 -1.18 -10.32 -7.42
CA SER A 21 0.22 -9.89 -7.23
C SER A 21 1.05 -11.05 -6.69
N THR A 22 2.36 -11.11 -6.94
CA THR A 22 3.26 -12.14 -6.38
C THR A 22 3.75 -11.80 -4.96
N ILE A 23 3.21 -10.76 -4.33
CA ILE A 23 3.63 -10.25 -3.03
C ILE A 23 2.44 -10.26 -2.06
N ILE A 24 2.66 -10.74 -0.84
CA ILE A 24 1.70 -10.68 0.27
C ILE A 24 2.24 -9.69 1.31
N GLY A 25 1.52 -8.59 1.52
CA GLY A 25 1.94 -7.54 2.44
C GLY A 25 2.06 -6.17 1.77
N PRO A 26 2.78 -5.22 2.40
CA PRO A 26 3.60 -5.39 3.61
C PRO A 26 2.80 -5.74 4.89
N LYS A 27 3.33 -6.67 5.70
CA LYS A 27 2.75 -7.14 6.97
C LYS A 27 3.49 -6.60 8.19
N GLU A 28 2.77 -6.42 9.30
CA GLU A 28 3.35 -6.07 10.59
C GLU A 28 3.77 -7.33 11.37
N GLU A 29 4.72 -7.18 12.30
CA GLU A 29 5.13 -8.27 13.18
C GLU A 29 3.97 -8.65 14.12
N GLY A 30 3.57 -9.91 14.12
CA GLY A 30 2.39 -10.40 14.85
C GLY A 30 1.12 -10.51 14.01
N ASP A 31 1.11 -10.03 12.76
CA ASP A 31 -0.03 -10.24 11.85
C ASP A 31 -0.27 -11.72 11.55
N ASP A 32 -1.53 -12.05 11.29
CA ASP A 32 -1.92 -13.36 10.75
C ASP A 32 -2.10 -13.30 9.22
N ILE A 33 -1.70 -14.38 8.54
CA ILE A 33 -1.90 -14.58 7.11
C ILE A 33 -2.88 -15.74 6.93
N LEU A 34 -4.02 -15.45 6.28
CA LEU A 34 -5.01 -16.46 5.87
C LEU A 34 -5.12 -16.44 4.35
N LEU A 35 -4.77 -17.57 3.72
CA LEU A 35 -4.80 -17.75 2.27
C LEU A 35 -5.61 -18.99 1.93
N THR A 36 -6.42 -18.90 0.87
CA THR A 36 -7.09 -20.07 0.30
C THR A 36 -6.49 -20.36 -1.06
N CYS A 37 -6.00 -21.58 -1.26
CA CYS A 37 -5.58 -22.05 -2.56
C CYS A 37 -6.71 -22.79 -3.23
N ARG A 38 -7.20 -22.29 -4.37
CA ARG A 38 -8.27 -22.90 -5.15
C ARG A 38 -7.75 -23.49 -6.45
N VAL A 39 -8.08 -24.74 -6.71
CA VAL A 39 -7.66 -25.51 -7.88
C VAL A 39 -8.89 -26.15 -8.54
N VAL A 40 -8.92 -26.19 -9.88
CA VAL A 40 -10.02 -26.74 -10.65
C VAL A 40 -9.54 -27.88 -11.54
N GLY A 41 -10.32 -28.97 -11.56
CA GLY A 41 -10.08 -30.12 -12.43
C GLY A 41 -8.92 -31.02 -11.99
N GLY A 42 -8.41 -31.79 -12.94
CA GLY A 42 -7.41 -32.83 -12.71
C GLY A 42 -8.01 -34.24 -12.67
N ARG A 43 -7.32 -35.21 -13.31
CA ARG A 43 -7.62 -36.65 -13.23
C ARG A 43 -6.33 -37.47 -13.09
N PRO A 44 -6.15 -38.28 -12.03
CA PRO A 44 -6.94 -38.33 -10.79
C PRO A 44 -7.09 -36.97 -10.07
N GLN A 45 -7.84 -36.93 -8.97
CA GLN A 45 -8.03 -35.68 -8.23
C GLN A 45 -6.67 -35.21 -7.66
N PRO A 46 -6.28 -33.94 -7.84
CA PRO A 46 -5.00 -33.45 -7.32
C PRO A 46 -5.02 -33.24 -5.81
N ASP A 47 -3.88 -33.50 -5.19
CA ASP A 47 -3.55 -33.04 -3.85
C ASP A 47 -3.14 -31.57 -3.92
N VAL A 48 -3.75 -30.73 -3.08
CA VAL A 48 -3.45 -29.30 -2.97
C VAL A 48 -2.77 -29.07 -1.63
N LEU A 49 -1.50 -28.67 -1.66
CA LEU A 49 -0.63 -28.59 -0.49
C LEU A 49 0.08 -27.24 -0.41
N TRP A 50 0.32 -26.76 0.81
CA TRP A 50 1.06 -25.53 1.07
C TRP A 50 2.50 -25.81 1.50
N PHE A 51 3.42 -25.06 0.90
CA PHE A 51 4.84 -25.07 1.22
C PHE A 51 5.29 -23.66 1.61
N ILE A 52 6.15 -23.56 2.62
CA ILE A 52 6.84 -22.32 2.98
C ILE A 52 8.34 -22.58 2.90
N ASN A 53 9.05 -21.82 2.06
CA ASN A 53 10.48 -22.01 1.80
C ASN A 53 10.79 -23.47 1.43
N ASP A 54 9.97 -24.04 0.55
CA ASP A 54 10.02 -25.43 0.07
C ASP A 54 9.78 -26.53 1.13
N ASN A 55 9.43 -26.16 2.37
CA ASN A 55 9.01 -27.10 3.40
C ASN A 55 7.48 -27.24 3.40
N LEU A 56 6.97 -28.47 3.41
CA LEU A 56 5.54 -28.74 3.54
C LEU A 56 5.06 -28.28 4.93
N VAL A 57 4.14 -27.30 4.97
CA VAL A 57 3.66 -26.71 6.24
C VAL A 57 2.22 -27.02 6.57
N ASP A 58 1.46 -27.55 5.62
CA ASP A 58 0.05 -27.87 5.83
C ASP A 58 -0.27 -29.29 5.37
N ASN A 59 -1.03 -29.99 6.22
CA ASN A 59 -1.57 -31.33 5.99
C ASN A 59 -3.10 -31.35 6.19
N GLN A 60 -3.77 -30.20 6.21
CA GLN A 60 -5.21 -30.12 6.30
C GLN A 60 -5.84 -30.30 4.91
N ILE A 61 -6.70 -31.31 4.79
CA ILE A 61 -7.44 -31.64 3.57
C ILE A 61 -8.86 -31.08 3.75
N GLU A 62 -9.21 -29.99 3.07
CA GLU A 62 -10.56 -29.42 3.09
C GLU A 62 -11.47 -30.07 2.04
N GLN A 63 -12.74 -30.24 2.41
CA GLN A 63 -13.69 -31.11 1.72
C GLN A 63 -14.10 -30.59 0.34
N ASN A 64 -14.13 -31.50 -0.63
CA ASN A 64 -14.44 -31.23 -2.02
C ASN A 64 -15.94 -31.26 -2.30
N THR A 65 -16.44 -30.26 -3.03
CA THR A 65 -17.72 -30.33 -3.73
C THR A 65 -17.46 -30.19 -5.23
N GLY A 66 -17.64 -31.27 -5.99
CA GLY A 66 -17.51 -31.26 -7.44
C GLY A 66 -16.06 -31.25 -7.94
N ASN A 67 -15.76 -30.39 -8.91
CA ASN A 67 -14.47 -30.29 -9.61
C ASN A 67 -13.54 -29.21 -9.05
N VAL A 68 -13.89 -28.61 -7.91
CA VAL A 68 -13.13 -27.53 -7.26
C VAL A 68 -12.58 -28.05 -5.93
N ILE A 69 -11.30 -27.79 -5.70
CA ILE A 69 -10.55 -28.19 -4.51
C ILE A 69 -9.96 -26.94 -3.89
N GLU A 70 -10.18 -26.74 -2.59
CA GLU A 70 -9.63 -25.62 -1.83
C GLU A 70 -8.77 -26.12 -0.68
N ASN A 71 -7.66 -25.43 -0.40
CA ASN A 71 -6.85 -25.66 0.80
C ASN A 71 -6.52 -24.31 1.46
N ARG A 72 -6.87 -24.15 2.74
CA ARG A 72 -6.68 -22.93 3.52
C ARG A 72 -5.47 -23.00 4.45
N LEU A 73 -4.52 -22.11 4.22
CA LEU A 73 -3.37 -21.89 5.11
C LEU A 73 -3.66 -20.75 6.08
N LEU A 74 -3.61 -21.05 7.38
CA LEU A 74 -3.51 -20.06 8.45
C LEU A 74 -2.09 -20.06 9.02
N TRP A 75 -1.36 -18.98 8.78
CA TRP A 75 -0.04 -18.74 9.36
C TRP A 75 -0.13 -17.61 10.37
N THR A 76 0.05 -17.91 11.65
CA THR A 76 -0.17 -16.96 12.74
C THR A 76 1.10 -16.24 13.18
N SER A 77 0.93 -15.02 13.69
CA SER A 77 1.99 -14.25 14.35
C SER A 77 3.28 -14.15 13.54
N VAL A 78 3.20 -13.53 12.36
CA VAL A 78 4.34 -13.37 11.46
C VAL A 78 5.47 -12.58 12.14
N GLN A 79 6.64 -13.20 12.30
CA GLN A 79 7.86 -12.56 12.80
C GLN A 79 8.72 -11.94 11.69
N ARG A 80 9.55 -10.94 12.02
CA ARG A 80 10.47 -10.26 11.07
C ARG A 80 11.39 -11.18 10.28
N HIS A 81 11.87 -12.25 10.90
CA HIS A 81 12.75 -13.23 10.23
C HIS A 81 12.04 -14.03 9.13
N HIS A 82 10.72 -13.90 9.00
CA HIS A 82 9.97 -14.45 7.88
C HIS A 82 9.94 -13.55 6.64
N LEU A 83 10.52 -12.34 6.68
CA LEU A 83 10.61 -11.47 5.50
C LEU A 83 11.20 -12.24 4.30
N HIS A 84 10.58 -12.07 3.14
CA HIS A 84 10.87 -12.78 1.90
C HIS A 84 10.62 -14.30 1.92
N SER A 85 9.95 -14.83 2.95
CA SER A 85 9.50 -16.21 2.92
C SER A 85 8.59 -16.45 1.71
N VAL A 86 8.80 -17.58 1.05
CA VAL A 86 8.09 -17.93 -0.18
C VAL A 86 6.97 -18.89 0.15
N PHE A 87 5.73 -18.43 0.02
CA PHE A 87 4.53 -19.23 0.16
C PHE A 87 4.20 -19.85 -1.21
N THR A 88 4.15 -21.17 -1.27
CA THR A 88 3.86 -21.91 -2.49
C THR A 88 2.63 -22.79 -2.26
N CYS A 89 1.58 -22.58 -3.05
CA CYS A 89 0.56 -23.60 -3.19
C CYS A 89 0.93 -24.52 -4.35
N GLN A 90 0.87 -25.82 -4.14
CA GLN A 90 1.18 -26.83 -5.11
C GLN A 90 0.00 -27.79 -5.31
N ALA A 91 -0.45 -27.93 -6.55
CA ALA A 91 -1.42 -28.91 -6.99
C ALA A 91 -0.71 -30.06 -7.72
N ALA A 92 -0.69 -31.24 -7.10
CA ALA A 92 -0.05 -32.44 -7.64
C ALA A 92 -1.10 -33.51 -7.91
N ASN A 93 -1.18 -33.96 -9.16
CA ASN A 93 -2.15 -34.98 -9.56
C ASN A 93 -1.49 -36.37 -9.70
N THR A 94 -0.33 -36.46 -10.36
CA THR A 94 0.36 -37.74 -10.57
C THR A 94 1.86 -37.58 -10.37
N LYS A 95 2.55 -38.69 -10.05
CA LYS A 95 4.02 -38.70 -9.83
C LYS A 95 4.82 -38.48 -11.12
N LEU A 96 4.17 -38.53 -12.28
CA LEU A 96 4.81 -38.48 -13.60
C LEU A 96 4.74 -37.10 -14.27
N MET A 97 3.89 -36.20 -13.76
CA MET A 97 3.76 -34.83 -14.25
C MET A 97 4.25 -33.82 -13.22
N PRO A 98 4.91 -32.72 -13.65
CA PRO A 98 5.28 -31.65 -12.74
C PRO A 98 4.00 -31.01 -12.16
N PRO A 99 3.99 -30.69 -10.87
CA PRO A 99 2.82 -30.10 -10.23
C PRO A 99 2.61 -28.65 -10.69
N ARG A 100 1.36 -28.18 -10.62
CA ARG A 100 1.04 -26.77 -10.87
C ARG A 100 1.21 -25.97 -9.59
N THR A 101 1.92 -24.85 -9.67
CA THR A 101 2.25 -24.05 -8.47
C THR A 101 1.90 -22.59 -8.63
N ALA A 102 1.45 -21.96 -7.55
CA ALA A 102 1.38 -20.51 -7.40
C ALA A 102 2.29 -20.08 -6.25
N LYS A 103 3.10 -19.04 -6.45
CA LYS A 103 4.14 -18.60 -5.51
C LYS A 103 4.00 -17.12 -5.15
N PHE A 104 4.19 -16.81 -3.87
CA PHE A 104 4.11 -15.46 -3.33
C PHE A 104 5.25 -15.23 -2.35
N VAL A 105 5.78 -14.01 -2.35
CA VAL A 105 6.82 -13.57 -1.43
C VAL A 105 6.18 -12.72 -0.35
N LEU A 106 6.45 -13.05 0.92
CA LEU A 106 6.03 -12.24 2.05
C LEU A 106 6.86 -10.96 2.10
N ASP A 107 6.18 -9.82 2.05
CA ASP A 107 6.75 -8.53 2.35
C ASP A 107 6.32 -8.09 3.75
N MET A 108 7.25 -7.50 4.49
CA MET A 108 7.00 -7.01 5.86
C MET A 108 7.47 -5.58 5.97
N TYR A 109 6.77 -4.79 6.79
CA TYR A 109 7.31 -3.51 7.19
C TYR A 109 8.65 -3.74 7.89
N ARG A 110 9.71 -3.11 7.38
CA ARG A 110 10.98 -3.04 8.09
C ARG A 110 10.73 -2.20 9.34
N ASN A 111 10.44 -2.84 10.47
CA ASN A 111 10.65 -2.22 11.77
C ASN A 111 12.13 -1.84 11.80
N ARG A 112 12.42 -0.54 11.62
CA ARG A 112 13.77 0.00 11.52
C ARG A 112 14.20 0.36 12.95
N PRO A 113 14.97 -0.50 13.67
CA PRO A 113 15.43 -0.21 15.02
C PRO A 113 16.32 1.04 15.09
N ASP A 114 16.80 1.55 13.94
CA ASP A 114 17.60 2.77 13.84
C ASP A 114 16.76 4.05 13.99
N ILE A 115 15.42 3.98 13.94
CA ILE A 115 14.53 5.14 14.09
C ILE A 115 14.00 5.20 15.53
N VAL A 116 14.93 5.31 16.48
CA VAL A 116 14.59 5.65 17.87
C VAL A 116 15.10 7.06 18.20
N PRO A 117 14.32 7.90 18.92
CA PRO A 117 14.74 9.25 19.30
C PRO A 117 16.10 9.30 20.01
N GLU A 118 16.45 8.26 20.78
CA GLU A 118 17.73 8.15 21.48
C GLU A 118 18.93 7.93 20.55
N ALA A 119 18.79 7.16 19.46
CA ALA A 119 19.86 6.92 18.49
C ALA A 119 20.12 8.14 17.59
N CYS A 120 19.08 8.95 17.36
CA CYS A 120 19.15 10.16 16.55
C CYS A 120 19.50 11.43 17.40
N GLY A 121 19.80 11.29 18.70
CA GLY A 121 20.41 12.34 19.53
C GLY A 121 19.53 13.56 19.87
N VAL A 122 18.21 13.46 19.80
CA VAL A 122 17.31 14.62 19.98
C VAL A 122 16.65 14.62 21.36
N SER A 123 16.93 15.63 22.17
CA SER A 123 16.18 15.94 23.39
C SER A 123 14.81 16.51 23.04
N ALA A 124 13.76 15.82 23.48
CA ALA A 124 12.37 16.24 23.25
C ALA A 124 12.09 17.58 23.94
N LYS A 125 11.59 18.56 23.17
CA LYS A 125 10.80 19.67 23.71
C LYS A 125 9.34 19.41 23.38
N ALA A 126 8.53 19.32 24.42
CA ALA A 126 7.09 19.43 24.34
C ALA A 126 6.72 20.91 24.17
N ASP A 127 5.72 21.20 23.33
CA ASP A 127 4.82 22.33 23.55
C ASP A 127 3.48 22.08 22.84
N GLY A 128 2.43 21.98 23.66
CA GLY A 128 1.38 23.00 23.69
C GLY A 128 0.40 23.09 22.52
N SER A 129 -0.69 22.35 22.67
CA SER A 129 -2.09 22.59 22.23
C SER A 129 -2.48 23.90 21.52
N GLY A 130 -3.40 23.76 20.56
CA GLY A 130 -4.35 24.80 20.15
C GLY A 130 -5.39 24.25 19.17
N ALA A 131 -6.64 24.15 19.63
CA ALA A 131 -7.81 23.73 18.86
C ALA A 131 -8.48 24.92 18.16
N ALA A 132 -9.15 24.66 17.05
CA ALA A 132 -10.29 25.43 16.58
C ALA A 132 -11.21 24.49 15.78
N ASN A 133 -12.43 24.33 16.27
CA ASN A 133 -13.59 23.92 15.47
C ASN A 133 -14.06 25.17 14.71
N ASP A 134 -14.65 24.99 13.53
CA ASP A 134 -15.74 25.84 13.06
C ASP A 134 -16.68 24.93 12.24
N ASP A 135 -17.95 24.97 12.64
CA ASP A 135 -19.10 24.26 12.09
C ASP A 135 -19.67 25.00 10.85
N ASP A 136 -20.62 24.33 10.20
CA ASP A 136 -21.70 24.87 9.35
C ASP A 136 -21.36 25.34 7.90
N ASP A 137 -21.84 24.59 6.88
CA ASP A 137 -23.16 24.79 6.27
C ASP A 137 -23.27 24.00 4.94
N ASP A 138 -24.38 23.25 4.80
CA ASP A 138 -24.82 22.63 3.55
C ASP A 138 -25.43 23.71 2.65
N ASP A 139 -24.90 23.89 1.43
CA ASP A 139 -25.63 24.55 0.34
C ASP A 139 -25.34 23.85 -1.00
N GLU A 140 -26.41 23.26 -1.54
CA GLU A 140 -26.51 22.58 -2.83
C GLU A 140 -26.96 23.59 -3.92
N ASP A 141 -26.43 23.42 -5.14
CA ASP A 141 -26.82 24.01 -6.44
C ASP A 141 -26.51 25.49 -6.79
N ASP A 142 -25.49 25.69 -7.63
CA ASP A 142 -25.58 26.25 -9.01
C ASP A 142 -24.17 26.63 -9.53
N TRP A 143 -23.58 25.83 -10.45
CA TRP A 143 -22.23 26.09 -10.94
C TRP A 143 -22.19 26.90 -12.27
N PRO A 144 -21.45 28.03 -12.37
CA PRO A 144 -21.28 28.79 -13.62
C PRO A 144 -20.44 28.05 -14.67
N THR A 145 -20.92 27.99 -15.91
CA THR A 145 -20.28 27.30 -17.04
C THR A 145 -18.83 27.76 -17.26
N GLY A 146 -17.85 26.87 -16.99
CA GLY A 146 -16.43 27.09 -17.32
C GLY A 146 -15.40 26.69 -16.26
N THR A 147 -15.82 26.36 -15.04
CA THR A 147 -14.90 25.88 -13.98
C THR A 147 -14.72 24.38 -14.06
N VAL A 148 -13.48 23.92 -13.92
CA VAL A 148 -13.12 22.51 -14.08
C VAL A 148 -12.18 22.11 -12.96
N LYS A 149 -12.45 20.95 -12.37
CA LYS A 149 -11.57 20.35 -11.36
C LYS A 149 -10.22 19.95 -11.95
N PRO A 150 -9.17 19.81 -11.12
CA PRO A 150 -7.90 19.26 -11.58
C PRO A 150 -8.09 17.92 -12.29
N VAL A 151 -7.38 17.71 -13.40
CA VAL A 151 -7.44 16.46 -14.17
C VAL A 151 -6.42 15.45 -13.65
N SER A 152 -5.27 15.92 -13.19
CA SER A 152 -4.24 15.06 -12.62
C SER A 152 -3.43 15.77 -11.56
N VAL A 153 -3.02 15.02 -10.54
CA VAL A 153 -2.09 15.45 -9.48
C VAL A 153 -1.02 14.39 -9.35
N LYS A 154 0.25 14.78 -9.33
CA LYS A 154 1.39 13.87 -9.23
C LYS A 154 2.47 14.45 -8.34
N ILE A 155 2.99 13.65 -7.41
CA ILE A 155 4.23 13.95 -6.70
C ILE A 155 5.37 13.45 -7.58
N LEU A 156 6.23 14.36 -8.03
CA LEU A 156 7.24 14.08 -9.06
C LEU A 156 8.51 13.45 -8.50
N ASN A 157 8.89 13.80 -7.27
CA ASN A 157 10.07 13.24 -6.62
C ASN A 157 9.69 12.31 -5.47
N SER A 158 10.19 11.08 -5.58
CA SER A 158 9.93 10.01 -4.63
C SER A 158 10.80 10.16 -3.39
N THR A 159 10.21 9.97 -2.21
CA THR A 159 10.88 10.01 -0.90
C THR A 159 11.47 8.65 -0.49
N GLN A 160 12.07 7.93 -1.44
CA GLN A 160 12.53 6.54 -1.24
C GLN A 160 13.56 6.37 -0.12
N SER A 161 14.29 7.41 0.26
CA SER A 161 15.13 7.41 1.47
C SER A 161 15.54 8.84 1.84
N LEU A 162 14.94 9.44 2.87
CA LEU A 162 15.30 10.76 3.36
C LEU A 162 16.09 10.68 4.67
N ALA A 163 17.25 11.34 4.76
CA ALA A 163 18.01 11.47 6.01
C ALA A 163 17.34 12.47 6.97
N THR A 164 17.31 12.17 8.27
CA THR A 164 16.79 13.08 9.30
C THR A 164 17.51 14.43 9.31
N ASN A 165 16.82 15.49 9.72
CA ASN A 165 17.37 16.85 9.88
C ASN A 165 17.94 17.51 8.60
N ARG A 166 17.83 16.85 7.45
CA ARG A 166 18.25 17.38 6.16
C ARG A 166 17.07 18.00 5.44
N GLU A 167 17.28 19.15 4.80
CA GLU A 167 16.22 19.83 4.05
C GLU A 167 16.08 19.24 2.64
N TYR A 168 14.85 18.87 2.27
CA TYR A 168 14.48 18.38 0.95
C TYR A 168 13.42 19.27 0.31
N LYS A 169 13.42 19.31 -1.02
CA LYS A 169 12.38 19.98 -1.81
C LYS A 169 11.52 18.93 -2.49
N ILE A 170 10.26 18.82 -2.10
CA ILE A 170 9.30 17.87 -2.66
C ILE A 170 8.36 18.61 -3.61
N VAL A 171 8.16 18.08 -4.81
CA VAL A 171 7.47 18.75 -5.91
C VAL A 171 6.17 18.00 -6.22
N CYS A 172 5.07 18.73 -6.20
CA CYS A 172 3.78 18.26 -6.67
C CYS A 172 3.34 19.07 -7.89
N GLN A 173 2.77 18.40 -8.87
CA GLN A 173 2.28 18.98 -10.10
C GLN A 173 0.81 18.65 -10.28
N SER A 174 -0.01 19.68 -10.50
CA SER A 174 -1.42 19.59 -10.86
C SER A 174 -1.65 20.18 -12.25
N SER A 175 -2.55 19.61 -13.05
CA SER A 175 -2.90 20.15 -14.37
C SER A 175 -4.38 20.07 -14.70
N GLY A 176 -4.85 21.00 -15.52
CA GLY A 176 -6.20 20.97 -16.09
C GLY A 176 -7.31 21.58 -15.22
N SER A 177 -6.95 22.21 -14.10
CA SER A 177 -7.90 22.99 -13.31
C SER A 177 -8.22 24.32 -13.99
N ARG A 178 -9.46 24.80 -13.85
CA ARG A 178 -9.88 26.14 -14.27
C ARG A 178 -10.78 26.76 -13.21
N PRO A 179 -10.41 27.87 -12.55
CA PRO A 179 -9.09 28.50 -12.55
C PRO A 179 -8.00 27.57 -11.99
N ASP A 180 -6.73 28.00 -12.03
CA ASP A 180 -5.60 27.22 -11.54
C ASP A 180 -5.84 26.68 -10.13
N ALA A 181 -5.41 25.44 -9.89
CA ALA A 181 -5.66 24.78 -8.62
C ALA A 181 -4.78 25.38 -7.52
N ASN A 182 -5.28 25.42 -6.29
CA ASN A 182 -4.46 25.63 -5.10
C ASN A 182 -3.96 24.27 -4.61
N ILE A 183 -2.66 24.16 -4.38
CA ILE A 183 -2.05 22.92 -3.87
C ILE A 183 -1.75 23.02 -2.38
N THR A 184 -2.33 22.12 -1.59
CA THR A 184 -2.08 21.96 -0.16
C THR A 184 -1.35 20.65 0.13
N TRP A 185 -0.28 20.74 0.91
CA TRP A 185 0.48 19.57 1.37
C TRP A 185 -0.04 19.07 2.72
N TYR A 186 -0.14 17.76 2.87
CA TYR A 186 -0.61 17.11 4.09
C TYR A 186 0.40 16.09 4.59
N LYS A 187 0.58 16.04 5.91
CA LYS A 187 1.27 14.95 6.61
C LYS A 187 0.27 14.29 7.56
N GLY A 188 -0.21 13.11 7.20
CA GLY A 188 -1.41 12.54 7.81
C GLY A 188 -2.60 13.50 7.67
N LYS A 189 -3.21 13.92 8.78
CA LYS A 189 -4.33 14.88 8.79
C LYS A 189 -3.89 16.35 8.85
N LYS A 190 -2.58 16.64 8.99
CA LYS A 190 -2.08 17.99 9.24
C LYS A 190 -1.62 18.67 7.95
N ALA A 191 -2.17 19.85 7.65
CA ALA A 191 -1.71 20.68 6.54
C ALA A 191 -0.32 21.30 6.84
N LEU A 192 0.55 21.32 5.84
CA LEU A 192 1.90 21.87 5.91
C LEU A 192 1.95 23.25 5.24
N LYS A 193 2.59 24.22 5.89
CA LYS A 193 2.59 25.63 5.45
C LYS A 193 3.82 26.03 4.62
N ARG A 194 4.92 25.28 4.68
CA ARG A 194 6.21 25.68 4.07
C ARG A 194 6.31 25.21 2.61
N SER A 195 5.44 25.74 1.74
CA SER A 195 5.47 25.45 0.31
C SER A 195 5.48 26.73 -0.53
N LYS A 196 6.00 26.62 -1.75
CA LYS A 196 5.98 27.70 -2.76
C LYS A 196 5.21 27.21 -3.97
N GLU A 197 4.35 28.06 -4.51
CA GLU A 197 3.51 27.72 -5.65
C GLU A 197 3.93 28.50 -6.89
N LEU A 198 3.97 27.83 -8.04
CA LEU A 198 4.24 28.40 -9.35
C LEU A 198 3.19 27.89 -10.33
N VAL A 199 2.59 28.81 -11.08
CA VAL A 199 1.68 28.47 -12.17
C VAL A 199 2.38 28.69 -13.50
N VAL A 200 2.40 27.66 -14.33
CA VAL A 200 2.95 27.72 -15.69
C VAL A 200 1.91 27.16 -16.66
N ARG A 201 1.30 28.06 -17.45
CA ARG A 201 0.22 27.74 -18.39
C ARG A 201 -1.01 27.14 -17.68
N ASN A 202 -1.30 25.86 -17.89
CA ASN A 202 -2.43 25.13 -17.30
C ASN A 202 -1.96 24.12 -16.23
N VAL A 203 -0.78 24.37 -15.67
CA VAL A 203 -0.12 23.51 -14.69
C VAL A 203 0.23 24.34 -13.45
N THR A 204 -0.27 23.91 -12.30
CA THR A 204 0.15 24.42 -10.99
C THR A 204 1.22 23.49 -10.43
N VAL A 205 2.34 24.04 -9.99
CA VAL A 205 3.43 23.31 -9.34
C VAL A 205 3.61 23.85 -7.93
N SER A 206 3.64 22.97 -6.93
CA SER A 206 3.96 23.32 -5.56
C SER A 206 5.22 22.62 -5.10
N VAL A 207 6.13 23.38 -4.49
CA VAL A 207 7.41 22.90 -3.94
C VAL A 207 7.35 23.02 -2.42
N LEU A 208 7.21 21.89 -1.73
CA LEU A 208 7.31 21.76 -0.28
C LEU A 208 8.77 21.72 0.15
N THR A 209 9.14 22.57 1.08
CA THR A 209 10.40 22.43 1.84
C THR A 209 10.13 21.53 3.03
N PHE A 210 10.67 20.31 3.01
CA PHE A 210 10.42 19.26 3.99
C PHE A 210 11.72 18.88 4.73
N VAL A 211 11.66 18.88 6.07
CA VAL A 211 12.73 18.38 6.94
C VAL A 211 12.14 17.19 7.69
N PRO A 212 12.49 15.94 7.32
CA PRO A 212 11.91 14.75 7.92
C PRO A 212 12.41 14.56 9.36
N THR A 213 11.51 14.10 10.22
CA THR A 213 11.85 13.60 11.56
C THR A 213 11.71 12.08 11.63
N VAL A 214 12.25 11.48 12.69
CA VAL A 214 12.07 10.05 12.99
C VAL A 214 10.61 9.63 13.04
N GLU A 215 9.72 10.51 13.50
CA GLU A 215 8.29 10.22 13.59
C GLU A 215 7.57 10.21 12.23
N ASP A 216 8.24 10.70 11.18
CA ASP A 216 7.63 10.80 9.86
C ASP A 216 7.80 9.53 9.04
N ASP A 217 8.62 8.56 9.48
CA ASP A 217 8.77 7.28 8.81
C ASP A 217 7.45 6.50 8.77
N GLY A 218 7.14 5.92 7.61
CA GLY A 218 5.90 5.19 7.37
C GLY A 218 4.65 6.06 7.29
N ARG A 219 4.71 7.37 7.61
CA ARG A 219 3.57 8.27 7.45
C ARG A 219 3.30 8.61 5.99
N LEU A 220 2.05 8.97 5.68
CA LEU A 220 1.64 9.43 4.36
C LEU A 220 1.90 10.93 4.19
N LEU A 221 2.60 11.26 3.09
CA LEU A 221 2.67 12.61 2.55
C LEU A 221 1.65 12.73 1.41
N GLY A 222 0.69 13.65 1.58
CA GLY A 222 -0.35 13.94 0.62
C GLY A 222 -0.11 15.28 -0.09
N CYS A 223 -0.41 15.33 -1.37
CA CYS A 223 -0.59 16.55 -2.12
C CYS A 223 -2.05 16.61 -2.62
N ARG A 224 -2.80 17.60 -2.17
CA ARG A 224 -4.18 17.88 -2.61
C ARG A 224 -4.16 19.09 -3.51
N ALA A 225 -4.73 18.96 -4.71
CA ALA A 225 -5.00 20.10 -5.58
C ALA A 225 -6.50 20.37 -5.61
N GLU A 226 -6.88 21.60 -5.31
CA GLU A 226 -8.27 22.02 -5.15
C GLU A 226 -8.58 23.19 -6.08
N ASN A 227 -9.76 23.16 -6.70
CA ASN A 227 -10.21 24.30 -7.46
C ASN A 227 -10.72 25.39 -6.50
N PRO A 228 -10.20 26.63 -6.54
CA PRO A 228 -10.56 27.65 -5.55
C PRO A 228 -12.01 28.13 -5.65
N LYS A 229 -12.71 27.77 -6.72
CA LYS A 229 -14.12 28.10 -6.89
C LYS A 229 -15.04 26.93 -6.52
N VAL A 230 -14.58 25.66 -6.60
CA VAL A 230 -15.38 24.47 -6.25
C VAL A 230 -14.67 23.63 -5.18
N SER A 231 -15.05 23.83 -3.92
CA SER A 231 -14.43 23.17 -2.74
C SER A 231 -14.63 21.65 -2.71
N SER A 232 -15.68 21.12 -3.33
CA SER A 232 -15.94 19.67 -3.40
C SER A 232 -15.15 18.94 -4.50
N LEU A 233 -14.43 19.67 -5.37
CA LEU A 233 -13.73 19.08 -6.52
C LEU A 233 -12.21 19.23 -6.42
N TYR A 234 -11.62 18.31 -5.66
CA TYR A 234 -10.17 18.17 -5.53
C TYR A 234 -9.68 16.81 -6.03
N LEU A 235 -8.37 16.71 -6.26
CA LEU A 235 -7.66 15.44 -6.46
C LEU A 235 -6.49 15.37 -5.50
N GLU A 236 -6.19 14.17 -5.02
CA GLU A 236 -5.08 13.93 -4.10
C GLU A 236 -4.15 12.84 -4.61
N GLN A 237 -2.87 13.00 -4.33
CA GLN A 237 -1.86 11.97 -4.50
C GLN A 237 -1.15 11.77 -3.17
N PHE A 238 -0.95 10.50 -2.79
CA PHE A 238 -0.24 10.13 -1.57
C PHE A 238 1.01 9.31 -1.89
N GLN A 239 1.99 9.40 -1.01
CA GLN A 239 3.14 8.50 -0.97
C GLN A 239 3.61 8.26 0.47
N ASN A 240 4.22 7.10 0.71
CA ASN A 240 4.86 6.79 1.99
C ASN A 240 6.17 7.57 2.13
N ILE A 241 6.42 8.09 3.31
CA ILE A 241 7.71 8.69 3.68
C ILE A 241 8.61 7.58 4.20
N SER A 242 9.83 7.48 3.67
CA SER A 242 10.88 6.63 4.23
C SER A 242 12.03 7.48 4.77
N VAL A 243 12.33 7.35 6.06
CA VAL A 243 13.31 8.16 6.79
C VAL A 243 14.40 7.28 7.39
N HIS A 244 15.66 7.69 7.29
CA HIS A 244 16.81 7.06 7.97
C HIS A 244 17.56 8.08 8.84
N CYS A 245 18.17 7.61 9.94
CA CYS A 245 19.19 8.39 10.63
C CYS A 245 20.46 8.45 9.76
N GLU A 246 21.18 9.58 9.84
CA GLU A 246 22.48 9.80 9.20
C GLU A 246 23.64 9.30 10.09
#